data_AF-A0A9X3YN06-F1
#
_entry.id   AF-A0A9X3YN06-F1
#
_cell.length_a   1.000
_cell.length_b   1.000
_cell.length_c   1.000
_cell.angle_alpha   90.00
_cell.angle_beta   90.00
_cell.angle_gamma   90.00
#
_symmetry.space_group_name_H-M   'P 1'
#
loop_
_entity.id
_entity.type
_entity.pdbx_description
1 polymer ?
#
loop_
_entity_poly.entity_id
_entity_poly.type
_entity_poly.pdbx_seq_one_letter_code
_entity_poly.pdbx_strand_id
1 'polypeptide(L)'
;MTREYTPGTGNERWPSGNYVDLAVIALSEKRMRELLAAEPQYGVDSGLGPWVLFGGRLSDGTMIEFVYHAYAPGPHGFDFRVDAKANYESVFHRVLRLLRVERTQLAWISDLVVDAR
;
A
#
# COMPACT_ATOMS: atom_id res chain seq x y z
N MET A 1 -7.45 -16.52 15.20
CA MET A 1 -7.61 -15.60 14.04
C MET A 1 -6.23 -15.30 13.51
N THR A 2 -5.92 -15.69 12.28
CA THR A 2 -4.63 -15.36 11.64
C THR A 2 -4.66 -13.89 11.24
N ARG A 3 -3.63 -13.12 11.61
CA ARG A 3 -3.52 -11.70 11.24
C ARG A 3 -3.28 -11.60 9.74
N GLU A 4 -4.12 -10.85 9.02
CA GLU A 4 -4.01 -10.73 7.56
C GLU A 4 -2.77 -9.95 7.11
N TYR A 5 -2.25 -9.07 7.97
CA TYR A 5 -1.12 -8.20 7.70
C TYR A 5 -0.09 -8.25 8.82
N THR A 6 1.18 -8.42 8.49
CA THR A 6 2.31 -8.39 9.42
C THR A 6 3.19 -7.19 9.08
N PRO A 7 3.38 -6.22 10.00
CA PRO A 7 4.26 -5.07 9.76
C PRO A 7 5.71 -5.52 9.50
N GLY A 8 6.35 -4.88 8.52
CA GLY A 8 7.76 -5.09 8.20
C GLY A 8 8.70 -4.22 9.03
N THR A 9 10.00 -4.44 8.87
CA THR A 9 11.06 -3.77 9.67
C THR A 9 11.75 -2.58 8.97
N GLY A 10 11.29 -2.19 7.77
CA GLY A 10 11.79 -1.01 7.05
C GLY A 10 13.06 -1.19 6.21
N ASN A 11 13.67 -2.37 6.24
CA ASN A 11 14.83 -2.73 5.40
C ASN A 11 14.60 -3.99 4.57
N GLU A 12 13.35 -4.43 4.48
CA GLU A 12 13.00 -5.60 3.67
C GLU A 12 13.15 -5.26 2.19
N ARG A 13 13.82 -6.15 1.46
CA ARG A 13 13.91 -6.04 0.00
C ARG A 13 12.65 -6.65 -0.62
N TRP A 14 12.15 -6.02 -1.67
CA TRP A 14 11.13 -6.59 -2.55
C TRP A 14 11.58 -7.97 -3.05
N PRO A 15 10.79 -9.03 -2.82
CA PRO A 15 11.14 -10.39 -3.27
C PRO A 15 11.47 -10.49 -4.78
N SER A 16 10.76 -9.74 -5.62
CA SER A 16 11.00 -9.67 -7.07
C SER A 16 12.11 -8.69 -7.47
N GLY A 17 12.60 -7.88 -6.53
CA GLY A 17 13.54 -6.78 -6.77
C GLY A 17 12.88 -5.45 -7.17
N ASN A 18 11.56 -5.40 -7.37
CA ASN A 18 10.83 -4.17 -7.67
C ASN A 18 9.37 -4.22 -7.18
N TYR A 19 8.65 -3.11 -7.31
CA TYR A 19 7.23 -3.00 -7.02
C TYR A 19 6.43 -2.46 -8.21
N VAL A 20 5.11 -2.54 -8.10
CA VAL A 20 4.15 -1.82 -8.95
C VAL A 20 3.12 -1.12 -8.07
N ASP A 21 2.68 0.07 -8.51
CA ASP A 21 1.58 0.79 -7.87
C ASP A 21 0.22 0.27 -8.40
N LEU A 22 -0.70 -0.06 -7.49
CA LEU A 22 -2.02 -0.57 -7.84
C LEU A 22 -3.15 0.46 -7.63
N ALA A 23 -3.01 1.38 -6.68
CA ALA A 23 -4.02 2.41 -6.42
C ALA A 23 -3.49 3.54 -5.53
N VAL A 24 -4.23 4.64 -5.49
CA VAL A 24 -4.06 5.70 -4.48
C VAL A 24 -5.23 5.68 -3.49
N ILE A 25 -4.91 5.49 -2.21
CA ILE A 25 -5.88 5.32 -1.14
C ILE A 25 -5.98 6.60 -0.30
N ALA A 26 -7.15 7.24 -0.32
CA ALA A 26 -7.42 8.48 0.41
C ALA A 26 -7.78 8.22 1.89
N LEU A 27 -6.83 7.69 2.67
CA LEU A 27 -6.96 7.52 4.13
C LEU A 27 -5.98 8.44 4.87
N SER A 28 -6.34 8.86 6.09
CA SER A 28 -5.41 9.55 6.97
C SER A 28 -4.41 8.60 7.60
N GLU A 29 -3.22 9.10 7.97
CA GLU A 29 -2.22 8.30 8.69
C GLU A 29 -2.78 7.65 9.96
N LYS A 30 -3.56 8.41 10.75
CA LYS A 30 -4.25 7.89 11.94
C LYS A 30 -5.10 6.67 11.59
N ARG A 31 -5.87 6.74 10.50
CA ARG A 31 -6.72 5.64 10.08
C ARG A 31 -5.91 4.44 9.59
N MET A 32 -4.81 4.67 8.88
CA MET A 32 -3.87 3.61 8.48
C MET A 32 -3.30 2.87 9.69
N ARG A 33 -2.84 3.60 10.73
CA ARG A 33 -2.35 3.02 11.99
C ARG A 33 -3.39 2.13 12.67
N GLU A 34 -4.62 2.61 12.77
CA GLU A 34 -5.74 1.85 13.38
C GLU A 34 -6.03 0.55 12.62
N LEU A 35 -6.09 0.59 11.29
CA LEU A 35 -6.47 -0.55 10.46
C LEU A 35 -5.34 -1.58 10.34
N LEU A 36 -4.10 -1.13 10.20
CA LEU A 36 -2.93 -2.00 10.04
C LEU A 36 -2.36 -2.46 11.39
N ALA A 37 -2.73 -1.79 12.49
CA ALA A 37 -2.12 -1.96 13.81
C ALA A 37 -0.58 -1.92 13.72
N ALA A 38 -0.07 -0.87 13.07
CA ALA A 38 1.32 -0.70 12.71
C ALA A 38 1.77 0.75 12.90
N GLU A 39 3.04 0.91 13.25
CA GLU A 39 3.70 2.21 13.25
C GLU A 39 4.25 2.49 11.84
N PRO A 40 4.04 3.71 11.31
CA PRO A 40 4.66 4.12 10.07
C PRO A 40 6.13 4.43 10.27
N GLN A 41 6.83 4.44 9.15
CA GLN A 41 8.17 4.94 9.01
C GLN A 41 8.13 6.30 8.33
N TYR A 42 9.17 7.08 8.57
CA TYR A 42 9.28 8.45 8.06
C TYR A 42 10.63 8.65 7.42
N GLY A 43 10.66 9.52 6.43
CA GLY A 43 11.89 10.00 5.82
C GLY A 43 11.63 11.20 4.93
N VAL A 44 12.64 11.54 4.13
CA VAL A 44 12.58 12.66 3.19
C VAL A 44 13.24 12.21 1.90
N ASP A 45 12.52 12.33 0.80
CA ASP A 45 13.04 12.09 -0.54
C ASP A 45 13.37 13.41 -1.23
N SER A 46 14.51 13.42 -1.92
CA SER A 46 14.91 14.59 -2.72
C SER A 46 13.87 14.83 -3.83
N GLY A 47 13.29 16.02 -3.86
CA GLY A 47 12.28 16.42 -4.85
C GLY A 47 10.82 16.05 -4.50
N LEU A 48 10.58 15.03 -3.67
CA LEU A 48 9.23 14.62 -3.26
C LEU A 48 8.89 15.00 -1.81
N GLY A 49 9.90 15.43 -1.05
CA GLY A 49 9.74 15.94 0.31
C GLY A 49 9.56 14.85 1.36
N PRO A 50 9.00 15.21 2.53
CA PRO A 50 8.70 14.26 3.59
C PRO A 50 7.76 13.15 3.12
N TRP A 51 8.02 11.93 3.58
CA TRP A 51 7.15 10.79 3.32
C TRP A 51 6.79 10.02 4.58
N VAL A 52 5.67 9.30 4.49
CA VAL A 52 5.14 8.38 5.51
C VAL A 52 4.92 7.02 4.85
N LEU A 53 5.40 5.95 5.45
CA LEU A 53 5.36 4.60 4.88
C LEU A 53 4.81 3.58 5.87
N PHE A 54 3.88 2.74 5.43
CA PHE A 54 3.50 1.50 6.09
C PHE A 54 3.87 0.32 5.20
N GLY A 55 4.89 -0.45 5.57
CA GLY A 55 5.34 -1.62 4.82
C GLY A 55 5.16 -2.91 5.61
N GLY A 56 4.88 -4.01 4.92
CA GLY A 56 4.72 -5.31 5.55
C GLY A 56 4.35 -6.43 4.58
N ARG A 57 3.82 -7.52 5.14
CA ARG A 57 3.44 -8.71 4.38
C ARG A 57 1.99 -9.10 4.66
N LEU A 58 1.30 -9.53 3.63
CA LEU A 58 0.04 -10.25 3.77
C LEU A 58 0.26 -11.65 4.36
N SER A 59 -0.82 -12.30 4.78
CA SER A 59 -0.76 -13.61 5.46
C SER A 59 -0.16 -14.75 4.61
N ASP A 60 -0.07 -14.58 3.29
CA ASP A 60 0.61 -15.50 2.37
C ASP A 60 2.07 -15.13 2.12
N GLY A 61 2.59 -14.10 2.79
CA GLY A 61 3.95 -13.59 2.64
C GLY A 61 4.12 -12.54 1.55
N THR A 62 3.07 -12.20 0.78
CA THR A 62 3.12 -11.16 -0.26
C THR A 62 3.49 -9.82 0.34
N MET A 63 4.55 -9.17 -0.18
CA MET A 63 5.00 -7.86 0.30
C MET A 63 4.15 -6.72 -0.28
N ILE A 64 3.75 -5.79 0.58
CA ILE A 64 2.99 -4.58 0.24
C ILE A 64 3.55 -3.36 0.98
N GLU A 65 3.36 -2.19 0.39
CA GLU A 65 3.62 -0.90 1.04
C GLU A 65 2.51 0.10 0.75
N PHE A 66 2.33 1.04 1.69
CA PHE A 66 1.51 2.22 1.53
C PHE A 66 2.38 3.44 1.78
N VAL A 67 2.58 4.28 0.76
CA VAL A 67 3.50 5.42 0.84
C VAL A 67 2.79 6.71 0.51
N TYR A 68 2.91 7.70 1.39
CA TYR A 68 2.45 9.07 1.14
C TYR A 68 3.66 9.98 1.02
N HIS A 69 3.73 10.75 -0.07
CA HIS A 69 4.72 11.80 -0.28
C HIS A 69 4.06 13.18 -0.23
N ALA A 70 4.61 14.09 0.58
CA ALA A 70 4.02 15.41 0.79
C ALA A 70 3.92 16.25 -0.49
N TYR A 71 4.86 16.09 -1.42
CA TYR A 71 4.95 16.89 -2.64
C TYR A 71 4.80 16.07 -3.93
N ALA A 72 4.33 14.82 -3.85
CA ALA A 72 4.09 14.03 -5.05
C ALA A 72 3.00 14.69 -5.92
N PRO A 73 3.23 14.82 -7.24
CA PRO A 73 2.18 15.27 -8.15
C PRO A 73 1.13 14.17 -8.33
N GLY A 74 -0.13 14.56 -8.44
CA GLY A 74 -1.23 13.62 -8.69
C GLY A 74 -2.27 13.57 -7.57
N PRO A 75 -3.06 12.49 -7.49
CA PRO A 75 -4.08 12.35 -6.46
C PRO A 75 -3.46 12.27 -5.06
N HIS A 76 -4.07 12.96 -4.10
CA HIS A 76 -3.59 12.93 -2.71
C HIS A 76 -4.05 11.66 -1.99
N GLY A 77 -3.08 10.87 -1.50
CA GLY A 77 -3.34 9.66 -0.72
C GLY A 77 -2.09 8.79 -0.58
N PHE A 78 -2.26 7.61 0.00
CA PHE A 78 -1.20 6.61 0.05
C PHE A 78 -1.16 5.81 -1.25
N ASP A 79 -0.02 5.81 -1.92
CA ASP A 79 0.29 4.89 -3.00
C ASP A 79 0.33 3.47 -2.45
N PHE A 80 -0.54 2.61 -2.95
CA PHE A 80 -0.54 1.20 -2.63
C PHE A 80 0.36 0.43 -3.60
N ARG A 81 1.49 -0.04 -3.06
CA ARG A 81 2.52 -0.81 -3.76
C ARG A 81 2.45 -2.28 -3.42
N VAL A 82 2.73 -3.12 -4.40
CA VAL A 82 2.86 -4.58 -4.25
C VAL A 82 4.11 -5.08 -4.97
N ASP A 83 4.65 -6.20 -4.50
CA ASP A 83 5.69 -6.91 -5.22
C ASP A 83 5.29 -7.20 -6.68
N ALA A 84 6.21 -6.95 -7.62
CA ALA A 84 5.92 -7.02 -9.04
C ALA A 84 5.56 -8.44 -9.56
N LYS A 85 5.79 -9.51 -8.78
CA LYS A 85 5.40 -10.88 -9.15
C LYS A 85 4.14 -11.38 -8.42
N ALA A 86 3.47 -10.52 -7.67
CA ALA A 86 2.25 -10.89 -6.96
C ALA A 86 1.05 -11.07 -7.91
N ASN A 87 0.00 -11.74 -7.41
CA ASN A 87 -1.30 -11.74 -8.07
C ASN A 87 -2.04 -10.43 -7.72
N TYR A 88 -2.01 -9.46 -8.62
CA TYR A 88 -2.47 -8.09 -8.35
C TYR A 88 -3.96 -8.02 -7.98
N GLU A 89 -4.83 -8.73 -8.69
CA GLU A 89 -6.28 -8.71 -8.44
C GLU A 89 -6.60 -9.26 -7.03
N SER A 90 -6.03 -10.41 -6.69
CA SER A 90 -6.20 -11.02 -5.38
C SER A 90 -5.70 -10.10 -4.26
N VAL A 91 -4.49 -9.55 -4.42
CA VAL A 91 -3.86 -8.66 -3.44
C VAL A 91 -4.65 -7.36 -3.28
N PHE A 92 -5.12 -6.78 -4.38
CA PHE A 92 -5.97 -5.60 -4.39
C PHE A 92 -7.23 -5.80 -3.56
N HIS A 93 -8.02 -6.85 -3.84
CA HIS A 93 -9.24 -7.12 -3.08
C HIS A 93 -8.98 -7.41 -1.59
N ARG A 94 -7.87 -8.09 -1.27
CA ARG A 94 -7.47 -8.33 0.12
C ARG A 94 -7.14 -7.04 0.84
N VAL A 95 -6.41 -6.14 0.19
CA VAL A 95 -6.04 -4.84 0.76
C VAL A 95 -7.26 -3.93 0.94
N LEU A 96 -8.21 -3.90 0.00
CA LEU A 96 -9.46 -3.15 0.19
C LEU A 96 -10.24 -3.65 1.41
N ARG A 97 -10.34 -4.97 1.59
CA ARG A 97 -10.97 -5.56 2.78
C ARG A 97 -10.21 -5.25 4.07
N LEU A 98 -8.88 -5.34 4.04
CA LEU A 98 -8.01 -5.01 5.18
C LEU A 98 -8.21 -3.56 5.64
N LEU A 99 -8.26 -2.63 4.67
CA LEU A 99 -8.41 -1.20 4.92
C LEU A 99 -9.87 -0.75 5.06
N ARG A 100 -10.83 -1.65 4.85
CA ARG A 100 -12.28 -1.37 4.89
C ARG A 100 -12.64 -0.19 3.99
N VAL A 101 -12.10 -0.20 2.78
CA VAL A 101 -12.35 0.82 1.75
C VAL A 101 -13.00 0.17 0.54
N GLU A 102 -13.98 0.87 -0.03
CA GLU A 102 -14.62 0.48 -1.28
C GLU A 102 -13.83 1.01 -2.47
N ARG A 103 -13.94 0.34 -3.62
CA ARG A 103 -13.24 0.73 -4.85
C ARG A 103 -13.58 2.17 -5.28
N THR A 104 -14.81 2.62 -5.04
CA THR A 104 -15.28 3.98 -5.35
C THR A 104 -14.65 5.06 -4.49
N GLN A 105 -13.93 4.70 -3.42
CA GLN A 105 -13.24 5.63 -2.53
C GLN A 105 -11.75 5.80 -2.89
N LEU A 106 -11.27 5.09 -3.92
CA LEU A 106 -9.90 5.20 -4.40
C LEU A 106 -9.76 6.42 -5.31
N ALA A 107 -8.69 7.17 -5.12
CA ALA A 107 -8.42 8.37 -5.90
C ALA A 107 -7.87 8.03 -7.30
N TRP A 108 -7.27 6.85 -7.42
CA TRP A 108 -6.80 6.28 -8.68
C TRP A 108 -6.65 4.76 -8.54
N ILE A 109 -6.77 4.04 -9.66
CA ILE A 109 -6.59 2.58 -9.76
C ILE A 109 -5.79 2.29 -11.02
N SER A 110 -4.82 1.39 -10.91
CA SER A 110 -3.99 0.92 -12.02
C SER A 110 -4.78 0.03 -12.98
N ASP A 111 -4.49 0.13 -14.28
CA ASP A 111 -5.04 -0.75 -15.32
C ASP A 111 -4.59 -2.21 -15.15
N LEU A 112 -3.59 -2.47 -14.29
CA LEU A 112 -3.16 -3.82 -13.92
C LEU A 112 -4.21 -4.59 -13.09
N VAL A 113 -5.18 -3.88 -12.49
CA VAL A 113 -6.30 -4.46 -11.75
C VAL A 113 -7.51 -4.55 -12.68
N VAL A 114 -7.53 -5.58 -13.51
CA VAL A 114 -8.60 -5.83 -14.46
C VAL A 114 -9.81 -6.42 -13.73
N ASP A 115 -10.97 -5.78 -13.83
CA ASP A 115 -12.21 -6.41 -13.36
C ASP A 115 -12.51 -7.61 -14.25
N ALA A 116 -12.68 -8.80 -13.66
CA ALA A 116 -13.33 -9.91 -14.34
C ALA A 116 -14.75 -9.46 -14.72
N ARG A 117 -14.94 -9.11 -16.01
CA ARG A 117 -16.24 -8.78 -16.59
C ARG A 117 -17.16 -9.99 -16.64
#